data_AF-A0A2N3AAA4-F1
#
_entry.id   AF-A0A2N3AAA4-F1
#
_cell.length_a   1.000
_cell.length_b   1.000
_cell.length_c   1.000
_cell.angle_alpha   90.00
_cell.angle_beta   90.00
_cell.angle_gamma   90.00
#
_symmetry.space_group_name_H-M   'P 1'
#
loop_
_entity.id
_entity.type
_entity.pdbx_description
1 polymer ?
#
loop_
_entity_poly.entity_id
_entity_poly.type
_entity_poly.pdbx_seq_one_letter_code
_entity_poly.pdbx_strand_id
1 'polypeptide(L)'
;MSEYIYRLIAQGEHQQLDFKFEISDSRKIARSLVAFANTDGGRLLVGVKDNGVIAGVRSEEEYYMIEAAAQLYCKPEIYFQTKEWDVEGKLVLEVIVPKSMKQKHKAHFKDEEYKIYVRVKDKNLLASTLLLQVWKRESSKVPVKVSFTTTEMMLLKHLSDHNRITENEFVTLAGIKKRKGEAILADFILLRIIKMNMNEKEVYFTLIDQNFLETVNLKKNGYFR
;
A
#
# COMPACT_ATOMS: atom_id res chain seq x y z
N MET A 1 -24.88 -4.25 -20.17
CA MET A 1 -24.44 -3.46 -18.99
C MET A 1 -23.97 -4.35 -17.85
N SER A 2 -24.69 -5.42 -17.50
CA SER A 2 -24.26 -6.45 -16.52
C SER A 2 -22.91 -7.14 -16.83
N GLU A 3 -22.55 -7.29 -18.11
CA GLU A 3 -21.25 -7.88 -18.54
C GLU A 3 -20.02 -7.19 -17.93
N TYR A 4 -20.12 -5.88 -17.63
CA TYR A 4 -19.05 -5.17 -16.93
C TYR A 4 -18.81 -5.75 -15.53
N ILE A 5 -19.87 -5.95 -14.76
CA ILE A 5 -19.79 -6.50 -13.40
C ILE A 5 -19.32 -7.94 -13.43
N TYR A 6 -19.81 -8.78 -14.35
CA TYR A 6 -19.30 -10.15 -14.49
C TYR A 6 -17.81 -10.20 -14.81
N ARG A 7 -17.30 -9.29 -15.64
CA ARG A 7 -15.85 -9.20 -15.93
C ARG A 7 -15.03 -8.78 -14.72
N LEU A 8 -15.56 -7.93 -13.85
CA LEU A 8 -14.91 -7.62 -12.57
C LEU A 8 -14.92 -8.83 -11.64
N ILE A 9 -16.08 -9.48 -11.48
CA ILE A 9 -16.21 -10.68 -10.63
C ILE A 9 -15.25 -11.79 -11.06
N ALA A 10 -15.12 -12.01 -12.36
CA ALA A 10 -14.21 -13.02 -12.93
C ALA A 10 -12.72 -12.76 -12.63
N GLN A 11 -12.32 -11.54 -12.28
CA GLN A 11 -10.95 -11.22 -11.85
C GLN A 11 -10.66 -11.70 -10.42
N GLY A 12 -11.70 -11.93 -9.61
CA GLY A 12 -11.58 -12.19 -8.18
C GLY A 12 -11.14 -10.96 -7.39
N GLU A 13 -10.97 -11.10 -6.07
CA GLU A 13 -10.42 -10.02 -5.24
C GLU A 13 -8.91 -9.86 -5.50
N HIS A 14 -8.47 -8.61 -5.59
CA HIS A 14 -7.06 -8.28 -5.82
C HIS A 14 -6.71 -6.87 -5.34
N GLN A 15 -5.53 -6.37 -5.74
CA GLN A 15 -4.98 -5.07 -5.33
C GLN A 15 -5.96 -3.89 -5.45
N GLN A 16 -6.86 -3.92 -6.44
CA GLN A 16 -7.75 -2.81 -6.79
C GLN A 16 -9.23 -3.23 -6.79
N LEU A 17 -9.55 -4.42 -6.29
CA LEU A 17 -10.92 -4.96 -6.27
C LEU A 17 -11.15 -5.75 -4.97
N ASP A 18 -12.24 -5.43 -4.28
CA ASP A 18 -12.69 -6.10 -3.06
C ASP A 18 -14.19 -6.37 -3.20
N PHE A 19 -14.65 -7.52 -2.73
CA PHE A 19 -16.07 -7.90 -2.71
C PHE A 19 -16.62 -7.76 -1.30
N LYS A 20 -17.85 -7.31 -1.20
CA LYS A 20 -18.61 -7.30 0.05
C LYS A 20 -20.01 -7.77 -0.23
N PHE A 21 -20.47 -8.72 0.56
CA PHE A 21 -21.86 -9.13 0.52
C PHE A 21 -22.76 -7.98 0.97
N GLU A 22 -22.44 -7.35 2.09
CA GLU A 22 -23.12 -6.19 2.70
C GLU A 22 -22.12 -5.39 3.56
N ILE A 23 -22.50 -4.18 3.99
CA ILE A 23 -21.71 -3.36 4.92
C ILE A 23 -22.35 -3.37 6.31
N SER A 24 -21.85 -4.28 7.15
CA SER A 24 -22.31 -4.38 8.54
C SER A 24 -21.59 -3.42 9.50
N ASP A 25 -20.44 -2.84 9.11
CA ASP A 25 -19.62 -1.96 9.98
C ASP A 25 -18.79 -0.97 9.15
N SER A 26 -19.16 0.31 9.20
CA SER A 26 -18.45 1.40 8.53
C SER A 26 -16.97 1.51 8.93
N ARG A 27 -16.58 1.09 10.15
CA ARG A 27 -15.16 1.12 10.57
C ARG A 27 -14.32 0.09 9.82
N LYS A 28 -14.89 -1.06 9.46
CA LYS A 28 -14.20 -2.07 8.64
C LYS A 28 -14.03 -1.56 7.21
N ILE A 29 -15.07 -0.92 6.66
CA ILE A 29 -15.01 -0.31 5.33
C ILE A 29 -14.01 0.83 5.27
N ALA A 30 -13.94 1.67 6.30
CA ALA A 30 -12.94 2.74 6.38
C ALA A 30 -11.50 2.22 6.20
N ARG A 31 -11.19 1.01 6.71
CA ARG A 31 -9.87 0.38 6.49
C ARG A 31 -9.63 0.03 5.03
N SER A 32 -10.63 -0.49 4.32
CA SER A 32 -10.55 -0.75 2.87
C SER A 32 -10.40 0.55 2.08
N LEU A 33 -11.22 1.58 2.37
CA LEU A 33 -11.14 2.88 1.69
C LEU A 33 -9.74 3.49 1.85
N VAL A 34 -9.22 3.51 3.07
CA VAL A 34 -7.87 4.02 3.39
C VAL A 34 -6.79 3.22 2.68
N ALA A 35 -6.89 1.88 2.69
CA ALA A 35 -5.91 1.03 2.03
C ALA A 35 -5.86 1.29 0.52
N PHE A 36 -7.01 1.39 -0.15
CA PHE A 36 -7.10 1.75 -1.57
C PHE A 36 -6.52 3.15 -1.83
N ALA A 37 -7.00 4.16 -1.12
CA ALA A 37 -6.56 5.55 -1.32
C ALA A 37 -5.04 5.72 -1.11
N ASN A 38 -4.44 5.02 -0.15
CA ASN A 38 -3.02 5.13 0.14
C ASN A 38 -2.10 4.38 -0.83
N THR A 39 -2.65 3.49 -1.67
CA THR A 39 -1.90 2.61 -2.57
C THR A 39 -2.19 2.90 -4.03
N ASP A 40 -3.03 2.11 -4.69
CA ASP A 40 -3.25 2.15 -6.14
C ASP A 40 -4.67 2.61 -6.52
N GLY A 41 -5.44 3.07 -5.54
CA GLY A 41 -6.89 3.19 -5.68
C GLY A 41 -7.53 1.82 -5.84
N GLY A 42 -8.82 1.79 -6.11
CA GLY A 42 -9.53 0.55 -6.38
C GLY A 42 -11.03 0.72 -6.34
N ARG A 43 -11.71 -0.42 -6.26
CA ARG A 43 -13.16 -0.47 -6.17
C ARG A 43 -13.64 -1.55 -5.21
N LEU A 44 -14.78 -1.27 -4.58
CA LEU A 44 -15.54 -2.20 -3.76
C LEU A 44 -16.81 -2.58 -4.53
N LEU A 45 -17.08 -3.87 -4.71
CA LEU A 45 -18.38 -4.34 -5.20
C LEU A 45 -19.21 -4.82 -4.01
N VAL A 46 -20.26 -4.07 -3.68
CA VAL A 46 -21.18 -4.38 -2.58
C VAL A 46 -22.42 -5.08 -3.13
N GLY A 47 -22.86 -6.17 -2.50
CA GLY A 47 -23.84 -7.12 -3.02
C GLY A 47 -23.24 -8.31 -3.75
N VAL A 48 -21.93 -8.53 -3.63
CA VAL A 48 -21.19 -9.66 -4.20
C VAL A 48 -20.51 -10.43 -3.07
N LYS A 49 -20.77 -11.73 -2.97
CA LYS A 49 -20.12 -12.61 -1.98
C LYS A 49 -18.67 -12.89 -2.37
N ASP A 50 -17.85 -13.35 -1.42
CA ASP A 50 -16.43 -13.68 -1.63
C ASP A 50 -16.22 -14.74 -2.73
N ASN A 51 -17.22 -15.60 -2.97
CA ASN A 51 -17.21 -16.60 -4.05
C ASN A 51 -17.70 -16.05 -5.41
N GLY A 52 -17.92 -14.75 -5.53
CA GLY A 52 -18.40 -14.07 -6.74
C GLY A 52 -19.92 -14.14 -6.97
N VAL A 53 -20.69 -14.79 -6.08
CA VAL A 53 -22.15 -14.87 -6.23
C VAL A 53 -22.78 -13.49 -5.98
N ILE A 54 -23.56 -13.02 -6.95
CA ILE A 54 -24.34 -11.78 -6.83
C ILE A 54 -25.55 -12.06 -5.95
N ALA A 55 -25.59 -11.40 -4.80
CA ALA A 55 -26.69 -11.50 -3.84
C ALA A 55 -27.64 -10.31 -3.92
N GLY A 56 -27.12 -9.14 -4.33
CA GLY A 56 -27.87 -7.89 -4.37
C GLY A 56 -27.92 -7.18 -3.02
N VAL A 57 -28.07 -5.85 -3.04
CA VAL A 57 -28.18 -5.00 -1.84
C VAL A 57 -29.22 -3.90 -1.99
N ARG A 58 -29.60 -3.28 -0.86
CA ARG A 58 -30.30 -2.00 -0.83
C ARG A 58 -29.27 -0.87 -0.94
N SER A 59 -29.10 -0.32 -2.14
CA SER A 59 -27.99 0.59 -2.45
C SER A 59 -27.95 1.85 -1.58
N GLU A 60 -29.10 2.42 -1.20
CA GLU A 60 -29.15 3.62 -0.34
C GLU A 60 -28.53 3.36 1.04
N GLU A 61 -28.89 2.26 1.71
CA GLU A 61 -28.37 1.91 3.02
C GLU A 61 -26.85 1.69 2.97
N GLU A 62 -26.40 0.94 1.97
CA GLU A 62 -24.96 0.69 1.76
C GLU A 62 -24.21 1.99 1.47
N TYR A 63 -24.78 2.89 0.65
CA TYR A 63 -24.20 4.20 0.38
C TYR A 63 -23.97 4.99 1.66
N TYR A 64 -24.97 5.10 2.53
CA TYR A 64 -24.83 5.84 3.80
C TYR A 64 -23.77 5.22 4.72
N MET A 65 -23.65 3.89 4.73
CA MET A 65 -22.63 3.20 5.50
C MET A 65 -21.21 3.48 4.97
N ILE A 66 -21.02 3.60 3.65
CA ILE A 66 -19.75 3.98 3.03
C ILE A 66 -19.46 5.46 3.26
N GLU A 67 -20.47 6.31 3.18
CA GLU A 67 -20.34 7.75 3.44
C GLU A 67 -19.88 7.98 4.87
N ALA A 68 -20.50 7.32 5.84
CA ALA A 68 -20.07 7.33 7.24
C ALA A 68 -18.64 6.79 7.40
N ALA A 69 -18.27 5.71 6.70
CA ALA A 69 -16.90 5.20 6.69
C ALA A 69 -15.89 6.25 6.22
N ALA A 70 -16.20 6.93 5.13
CA ALA A 70 -15.34 7.90 4.47
C ALA A 70 -15.20 9.22 5.24
N GLN A 71 -16.27 9.70 5.88
CA GLN A 71 -16.30 11.01 6.55
C GLN A 71 -15.96 10.90 8.04
N LEU A 72 -16.50 9.91 8.75
CA LEU A 72 -16.39 9.83 10.22
C LEU A 72 -15.19 9.00 10.68
N TYR A 73 -14.80 7.99 9.89
CA TYR A 73 -13.80 6.99 10.30
C TYR A 73 -12.50 7.05 9.50
N CYS A 74 -12.38 7.97 8.53
CA CYS A 74 -11.15 8.24 7.79
C CYS A 74 -10.58 9.62 8.15
N LYS A 75 -9.26 9.71 8.32
CA LYS A 75 -8.54 10.97 8.60
C LYS A 75 -7.32 11.16 7.69
N PRO A 76 -7.29 12.18 6.82
CA PRO A 76 -8.44 13.01 6.44
C PRO A 76 -9.53 12.16 5.77
N GLU A 77 -10.69 12.76 5.55
CA GLU A 77 -11.80 12.15 4.82
C GLU A 77 -11.37 11.66 3.43
N ILE A 78 -12.07 10.62 2.93
CA ILE A 78 -11.82 10.03 1.61
C ILE A 78 -12.97 10.38 0.68
N TYR A 79 -12.64 10.93 -0.49
CA TYR A 79 -13.60 11.05 -1.57
C TYR A 79 -13.73 9.73 -2.34
N PHE A 80 -14.95 9.37 -2.71
CA PHE A 80 -15.26 8.20 -3.54
C PHE A 80 -16.38 8.54 -4.52
N GLN A 81 -16.54 7.69 -5.54
CA GLN A 81 -17.66 7.73 -6.48
C GLN A 81 -18.46 6.44 -6.35
N THR A 82 -19.75 6.48 -6.68
CA THR A 82 -20.59 5.29 -6.70
C THR A 82 -21.27 5.10 -8.05
N LYS A 83 -21.54 3.84 -8.39
CA LYS A 83 -22.38 3.43 -9.52
C LYS A 83 -23.25 2.29 -9.08
N GLU A 84 -24.52 2.34 -9.45
CA GLU A 84 -25.45 1.24 -9.25
C GLU A 84 -25.58 0.42 -10.53
N TRP A 85 -25.61 -0.89 -10.36
CA TRP A 85 -25.71 -1.84 -11.45
C TRP A 85 -26.83 -2.83 -11.17
N ASP A 86 -27.86 -2.86 -12.03
CA ASP A 86 -28.82 -3.96 -12.05
C ASP A 86 -28.21 -5.15 -12.78
N VAL A 87 -28.07 -6.27 -12.07
CA VAL A 87 -27.64 -7.54 -12.62
C VAL A 87 -28.72 -8.57 -12.33
N GLU A 88 -29.53 -8.86 -13.35
CA GLU A 88 -30.62 -9.86 -13.28
C GLU A 88 -31.62 -9.54 -12.15
N GLY A 89 -31.97 -8.27 -11.97
CA GLY A 89 -32.89 -7.80 -10.93
C GLY A 89 -32.25 -7.69 -9.54
N LYS A 90 -30.94 -7.90 -9.42
CA LYS A 90 -30.17 -7.69 -8.19
C LYS A 90 -29.28 -6.46 -8.34
N LEU A 91 -29.40 -5.51 -7.41
CA LEU A 91 -28.58 -4.31 -7.40
C LEU A 91 -27.21 -4.56 -6.79
N VAL A 92 -26.16 -4.18 -7.51
CA VAL A 92 -24.77 -4.16 -7.04
C VAL A 92 -24.30 -2.70 -6.96
N LEU A 93 -23.78 -2.30 -5.81
CA LEU A 93 -23.19 -0.97 -5.62
C LEU A 93 -21.68 -1.04 -5.84
N GLU A 94 -21.20 -0.39 -6.89
CA GLU A 94 -19.78 -0.23 -7.15
C GLU A 94 -19.29 1.08 -6.52
N VAL A 95 -18.33 0.99 -5.60
CA VAL A 95 -17.68 2.13 -4.95
C VAL A 95 -16.29 2.27 -5.53
N ILE A 96 -15.96 3.43 -6.08
CA ILE A 96 -14.68 3.71 -6.73
C ILE A 96 -13.88 4.67 -5.85
N VAL A 97 -12.71 4.23 -5.40
CA VAL A 97 -11.82 5.00 -4.53
C VAL A 97 -10.55 5.36 -5.32
N PRO A 98 -10.33 6.65 -5.64
CA PRO A 98 -9.11 7.06 -6.33
C PRO A 98 -7.88 6.98 -5.41
N LYS A 99 -6.71 6.79 -6.02
CA LYS A 99 -5.42 6.95 -5.33
C LYS A 99 -5.26 8.39 -4.86
N SER A 100 -4.95 8.58 -3.57
CA SER A 100 -4.64 9.88 -3.02
C SER A 100 -3.21 10.29 -3.36
N MET A 101 -3.08 11.45 -4.01
CA MET A 101 -1.78 11.96 -4.49
C MET A 101 -1.09 12.90 -3.49
N LYS A 102 -1.85 13.53 -2.59
CA LYS A 102 -1.36 14.64 -1.77
C LYS A 102 -1.05 14.25 -0.33
N GLN A 103 -1.77 13.28 0.23
CA GLN A 103 -1.61 12.91 1.63
C GLN A 103 -1.98 11.47 1.89
N LYS A 104 -1.56 10.97 3.05
CA LYS A 104 -1.91 9.64 3.53
C LYS A 104 -3.12 9.71 4.46
N HIS A 105 -4.01 8.75 4.30
CA HIS A 105 -5.23 8.59 5.08
C HIS A 105 -5.02 7.57 6.20
N LYS A 106 -5.77 7.73 7.28
CA LYS A 106 -5.79 6.83 8.43
C LYS A 106 -7.22 6.37 8.65
N ALA A 107 -7.40 5.11 9.07
CA ALA A 107 -8.69 4.60 9.52
C ALA A 107 -8.65 4.36 11.03
N HIS A 108 -9.83 4.37 11.63
CA HIS A 108 -10.04 3.95 13.01
C HIS A 108 -9.47 2.54 13.29
N PHE A 109 -8.75 2.40 14.40
CA PHE A 109 -8.16 1.13 14.84
C PHE A 109 -8.83 0.60 16.11
N LYS A 110 -8.40 1.09 17.28
CA LYS A 110 -8.93 0.78 18.61
C LYS A 110 -9.00 2.07 19.42
N ASP A 111 -9.98 2.18 20.31
CA ASP A 111 -10.24 3.37 21.12
C ASP A 111 -10.37 4.63 20.24
N GLU A 112 -9.54 5.65 20.46
CA GLU A 112 -9.46 6.84 19.59
C GLU A 112 -8.22 6.84 18.67
N GLU A 113 -7.54 5.71 18.53
CA GLU A 113 -6.33 5.59 17.72
C GLU A 113 -6.66 5.41 16.22
N TYR A 114 -5.94 6.16 15.37
CA TYR A 114 -6.04 6.10 13.92
C TYR A 114 -4.71 5.64 13.30
N LYS A 115 -4.75 4.62 12.44
CA LYS A 115 -3.57 4.05 11.78
C LYS A 115 -3.66 4.13 10.27
N ILE A 116 -2.50 4.18 9.62
CA ILE A 116 -2.40 4.14 8.17
C ILE A 116 -2.46 2.69 7.72
N TYR A 117 -3.34 2.41 6.76
CA TYR A 117 -3.43 1.12 6.10
C TYR A 117 -2.97 1.21 4.66
N VAL A 118 -2.44 0.11 4.15
CA VAL A 118 -2.04 -0.08 2.75
C VAL A 118 -2.64 -1.38 2.23
N ARG A 119 -2.96 -1.40 0.94
CA ARG A 119 -3.42 -2.61 0.25
C ARG A 119 -2.23 -3.41 -0.29
N VAL A 120 -2.21 -4.70 0.02
CA VAL A 120 -1.26 -5.67 -0.54
C VAL A 120 -2.07 -6.87 -1.00
N LYS A 121 -2.23 -6.99 -2.32
CA LYS A 121 -3.18 -7.91 -2.96
C LYS A 121 -4.61 -7.67 -2.44
N ASP A 122 -5.26 -8.71 -1.93
CA ASP A 122 -6.60 -8.73 -1.36
C ASP A 122 -6.64 -8.27 0.12
N LYS A 123 -5.50 -7.95 0.74
CA LYS A 123 -5.43 -7.64 2.18
C LYS A 123 -5.16 -6.16 2.47
N ASN A 124 -5.79 -5.69 3.54
CA ASN A 124 -5.55 -4.36 4.14
C ASN A 124 -4.59 -4.51 5.33
N LEU A 125 -3.34 -4.07 5.18
CA LEU A 125 -2.29 -4.20 6.18
C LEU A 125 -1.97 -2.84 6.85
N LEU A 126 -1.52 -2.88 8.10
CA LEU A 126 -0.97 -1.69 8.75
C LEU A 126 0.34 -1.27 8.07
N ALA A 127 0.50 0.03 7.84
CA ALA A 127 1.77 0.57 7.36
C ALA A 127 2.88 0.31 8.39
N SER A 128 4.01 -0.23 7.94
CA SER A 128 5.16 -0.51 8.81
C SER A 128 5.83 0.78 9.32
N THR A 129 6.57 0.68 10.41
CA THR A 129 7.40 1.78 10.96
C THR A 129 8.30 2.39 9.91
N LEU A 130 8.96 1.56 9.10
CA LEU A 130 9.78 1.98 7.98
C LEU A 130 9.00 2.80 6.94
N LEU A 131 7.82 2.32 6.53
CA LEU A 131 7.01 3.01 5.51
C LEU A 131 6.51 4.37 6.02
N LEU A 132 6.12 4.44 7.29
CA LEU A 132 5.75 5.69 7.96
C LEU A 132 6.94 6.67 8.00
N GLN A 133 8.15 6.18 8.27
CA GLN A 133 9.36 6.99 8.26
C GLN A 133 9.67 7.54 6.86
N VAL A 134 9.53 6.72 5.82
CA VAL A 134 9.71 7.16 4.42
C VAL A 134 8.74 8.29 4.10
N TRP A 135 7.43 8.11 4.28
CA TRP A 135 6.44 9.14 3.94
C TRP A 135 6.61 10.44 4.75
N LYS A 136 6.96 10.33 6.04
CA LYS A 136 7.24 11.51 6.87
C LYS A 136 8.41 12.32 6.31
N ARG A 137 9.42 11.65 5.76
CA ARG A 137 10.62 12.30 5.22
C ARG A 137 10.43 12.81 3.79
N GLU A 138 9.65 12.11 2.96
CA GLU A 138 9.27 12.61 1.62
C GLU A 138 8.60 13.99 1.71
N SER A 139 7.79 14.22 2.75
CA SER A 139 7.09 15.48 2.97
C SER A 139 7.94 16.59 3.63
N SER A 140 9.08 16.26 4.25
CA SER A 140 9.81 17.22 5.09
C SER A 140 10.77 18.15 4.34
N LYS A 141 10.91 18.01 3.00
CA LYS A 141 11.87 18.75 2.14
C LYS A 141 13.35 18.67 2.59
N VAL A 142 13.67 17.85 3.59
CA VAL A 142 15.04 17.70 4.09
C VAL A 142 15.82 16.82 3.11
N PRO A 143 16.96 17.30 2.56
CA PRO A 143 17.76 16.50 1.66
C PRO A 143 18.32 15.27 2.39
N VAL A 144 18.21 14.11 1.74
CA VAL A 144 18.80 12.87 2.23
C VAL A 144 20.28 12.88 1.90
N LYS A 145 21.13 12.72 2.93
CA LYS A 145 22.58 12.55 2.78
C LYS A 145 22.92 11.11 3.11
N VAL A 146 23.56 10.41 2.18
CA VAL A 146 24.03 9.04 2.38
C VAL A 146 25.54 9.00 2.17
N SER A 147 26.22 8.38 3.12
CA SER A 147 27.62 7.98 2.99
C SER A 147 27.67 6.48 2.76
N PHE A 148 28.36 6.03 1.72
CA PHE A 148 28.52 4.61 1.42
C PHE A 148 29.61 3.99 2.30
N THR A 149 29.31 3.81 3.59
CA THR A 149 30.21 3.13 4.53
C THR A 149 30.16 1.62 4.33
N THR A 150 30.90 0.86 5.14
CA THR A 150 30.90 -0.60 5.09
C THR A 150 29.49 -1.19 5.19
N THR A 151 28.62 -0.62 6.04
CA THR A 151 27.23 -1.09 6.23
C THR A 151 26.39 -0.92 4.97
N GLU A 152 26.42 0.25 4.33
CA GLU A 152 25.70 0.55 3.09
C GLU A 152 26.21 -0.29 1.92
N MET A 153 27.53 -0.49 1.85
CA MET A 153 28.13 -1.35 0.82
C MET A 153 27.73 -2.82 0.99
N MET A 154 27.59 -3.32 2.23
CA MET A 154 27.08 -4.67 2.48
C MET A 154 25.65 -4.84 1.94
N LEU A 155 24.78 -3.86 2.15
CA LEU A 155 23.42 -3.87 1.61
C LEU A 155 23.43 -3.92 0.08
N LEU A 156 24.17 -3.01 -0.56
CA LEU A 156 24.24 -2.95 -2.03
C LEU A 156 24.82 -4.22 -2.64
N LYS A 157 25.91 -4.74 -2.05
CA LYS A 157 26.53 -5.99 -2.50
C LYS A 157 25.54 -7.15 -2.40
N HIS A 158 24.89 -7.31 -1.25
CA HIS A 158 23.93 -8.39 -1.09
C HIS A 158 22.78 -8.29 -2.08
N LEU A 159 22.23 -7.09 -2.29
CA LEU A 159 21.15 -6.87 -3.26
C LEU A 159 21.60 -7.12 -4.70
N SER A 160 22.84 -6.79 -5.06
CA SER A 160 23.42 -7.09 -6.37
C SER A 160 23.56 -8.60 -6.58
N ASP A 161 23.98 -9.33 -5.55
CA ASP A 161 24.25 -10.77 -5.64
C ASP A 161 22.97 -11.62 -5.56
N HIS A 162 21.98 -11.19 -4.75
CA HIS A 162 20.81 -12.01 -4.38
C HIS A 162 19.46 -11.40 -4.80
N ASN A 163 19.46 -10.23 -5.43
CA ASN A 163 18.30 -9.47 -5.93
C ASN A 163 17.31 -8.95 -4.88
N ARG A 164 17.23 -9.57 -3.70
CA ARG A 164 16.29 -9.21 -2.64
C ARG A 164 16.89 -9.36 -1.25
N ILE A 165 16.38 -8.58 -0.30
CA ILE A 165 16.68 -8.70 1.12
C ILE A 165 15.50 -8.23 1.96
N THR A 166 15.24 -8.83 3.10
CA THR A 166 14.31 -8.32 4.12
C THR A 166 15.04 -7.41 5.10
N GLU A 167 14.29 -6.64 5.89
CA GLU A 167 14.89 -5.82 6.94
C GLU A 167 15.65 -6.67 7.97
N ASN A 168 15.07 -7.79 8.39
CA ASN A 168 15.69 -8.69 9.37
C ASN A 168 16.98 -9.32 8.84
N GLU A 169 16.99 -9.74 7.57
CA GLU A 169 18.20 -10.24 6.91
C GLU A 169 19.27 -9.16 6.83
N PHE A 170 18.91 -7.92 6.48
CA PHE A 170 19.87 -6.81 6.42
C PHE A 170 20.46 -6.49 7.80
N VAL A 171 19.62 -6.36 8.82
CA VAL A 171 20.02 -6.07 10.20
C VAL A 171 20.98 -7.14 10.72
N THR A 172 20.69 -8.41 10.42
CA THR A 172 21.53 -9.55 10.79
C THR A 172 22.84 -9.56 10.02
N LEU A 173 22.79 -9.42 8.69
CA LEU A 173 23.95 -9.38 7.80
C LEU A 173 24.96 -8.30 8.20
N ALA A 174 24.46 -7.10 8.51
CA ALA A 174 25.30 -5.96 8.83
C ALA A 174 25.68 -5.86 10.32
N GLY A 175 25.13 -6.73 11.19
CA GLY A 175 25.39 -6.69 12.63
C GLY A 175 24.96 -5.37 13.29
N ILE A 176 23.86 -4.77 12.82
CA ILE A 176 23.37 -3.46 13.30
C ILE A 176 22.07 -3.59 14.10
N LYS A 177 21.69 -2.54 14.82
CA LYS A 177 20.37 -2.47 15.46
C LYS A 177 19.28 -2.19 14.43
N LYS A 178 18.07 -2.74 14.64
CA LYS A 178 16.87 -2.53 13.80
C LYS A 178 16.67 -1.07 13.38
N ARG A 179 16.68 -0.14 14.35
CA ARG A 179 16.52 1.30 14.09
C ARG A 179 17.54 1.88 13.10
N LYS A 180 18.78 1.40 13.12
CA LYS A 180 19.82 1.81 12.16
C LYS A 180 19.53 1.20 10.78
N GLY A 181 19.12 -0.06 10.74
CA GLY A 181 18.70 -0.74 9.50
C GLY A 181 17.53 -0.03 8.82
N GLU A 182 16.46 0.28 9.57
CA GLU A 182 15.31 1.04 9.08
C GLU A 182 15.71 2.42 8.54
N ALA A 183 16.63 3.12 9.23
CA ALA A 183 17.11 4.42 8.78
C ALA A 183 17.82 4.34 7.43
N ILE A 184 18.73 3.38 7.25
CA ILE A 184 19.47 3.17 5.99
C ILE A 184 18.51 2.76 4.87
N LEU A 185 17.60 1.81 5.13
CA LEU A 185 16.60 1.40 4.13
C LEU A 185 15.72 2.59 3.73
N ALA A 186 15.28 3.41 4.68
CA ALA A 186 14.50 4.61 4.38
C ALA A 186 15.29 5.60 3.53
N ASP A 187 16.58 5.84 3.84
CA ASP A 187 17.45 6.69 3.04
C ASP A 187 17.54 6.20 1.58
N PHE A 188 17.75 4.90 1.40
CA PHE A 188 17.93 4.30 0.08
C PHE A 188 16.64 4.29 -0.74
N ILE A 189 15.48 4.14 -0.09
CA ILE A 189 14.16 4.28 -0.73
C ILE A 189 13.97 5.73 -1.20
N LEU A 190 14.25 6.72 -0.32
CA LEU A 190 14.09 8.13 -0.64
C LEU A 190 15.02 8.59 -1.77
N LEU A 191 16.24 8.04 -1.83
CA LEU A 191 17.19 8.29 -2.91
C LEU A 191 16.89 7.49 -4.19
N ARG A 192 15.83 6.67 -4.21
CA ARG A 192 15.46 5.80 -5.34
C ARG A 192 16.59 4.85 -5.76
N ILE A 193 17.34 4.35 -4.78
CA ILE A 193 18.37 3.32 -4.99
C ILE A 193 17.73 1.93 -4.89
N ILE A 194 16.86 1.75 -3.89
CA ILE A 194 16.10 0.52 -3.67
C ILE A 194 14.59 0.83 -3.71
N LYS A 195 13.80 -0.19 -4.02
CA LYS A 195 12.34 -0.17 -3.85
C LYS A 195 11.92 -1.13 -2.76
N MET A 196 10.92 -0.72 -1.98
CA MET A 196 10.22 -1.58 -1.04
C MET A 196 9.12 -2.34 -1.78
N ASN A 197 9.09 -3.65 -1.61
CA ASN A 197 8.06 -4.53 -2.14
C ASN A 197 7.39 -5.25 -0.97
N MET A 198 6.11 -5.57 -1.15
CA MET A 198 5.32 -6.27 -0.13
C MET A 198 4.57 -7.41 -0.79
N ASN A 199 4.58 -8.57 -0.14
CA ASN A 199 3.68 -9.67 -0.45
C ASN A 199 2.92 -10.08 0.83
N GLU A 200 2.08 -11.11 0.76
CA GLU A 200 1.28 -11.56 1.91
C GLU A 200 2.10 -12.10 3.09
N LYS A 201 3.36 -12.50 2.85
CA LYS A 201 4.24 -13.14 3.84
C LYS A 201 5.23 -12.16 4.44
N GLU A 202 5.81 -11.27 3.63
CA GLU A 202 6.93 -10.44 4.04
C GLU A 202 7.06 -9.14 3.23
N VAL A 203 7.80 -8.21 3.83
CA VAL A 203 8.31 -7.01 3.17
C VAL A 203 9.77 -7.28 2.78
N TYR A 204 10.12 -6.96 1.54
CA TYR A 204 11.48 -7.13 1.04
C TYR A 204 11.87 -5.97 0.12
N PHE A 205 13.17 -5.74 -0.03
CA PHE A 205 13.75 -4.64 -0.78
C PHE A 205 14.55 -5.20 -1.95
N THR A 206 14.53 -4.49 -3.06
CA THR A 206 15.32 -4.81 -4.26
C THR A 206 15.97 -3.54 -4.79
N LEU A 207 17.07 -3.65 -5.54
CA LEU A 207 17.62 -2.53 -6.29
C LEU A 207 16.61 -2.02 -7.33
N ILE A 208 16.62 -0.71 -7.58
CA ILE A 208 15.91 -0.13 -8.73
C ILE A 208 16.72 -0.35 -10.01
N ASP A 209 18.04 -0.19 -9.93
CA ASP A 209 18.99 -0.46 -11.00
C ASP A 209 20.03 -1.48 -10.51
N GLN A 210 20.14 -2.60 -11.22
CA GLN A 210 21.08 -3.68 -10.88
C GLN A 210 22.54 -3.27 -11.06
N ASN A 211 22.82 -2.29 -11.93
CA ASN A 211 24.17 -1.79 -12.18
C ASN A 211 24.57 -0.67 -11.20
N PHE A 212 23.73 -0.34 -10.22
CA PHE A 212 24.00 0.75 -9.29
C PHE A 212 25.31 0.55 -8.51
N LEU A 213 25.62 -0.68 -8.12
CA LEU A 213 26.84 -1.00 -7.38
C LEU A 213 28.11 -0.70 -8.20
N GLU A 214 28.10 -1.01 -9.50
CA GLU A 214 29.21 -0.69 -10.42
C GLU A 214 29.42 0.82 -10.48
N THR A 215 28.33 1.59 -10.59
CA THR A 215 28.36 3.06 -10.62
C THR A 215 28.98 3.63 -9.34
N VAL A 216 28.66 3.07 -8.18
CA VAL A 216 29.25 3.48 -6.89
C VAL A 216 30.75 3.16 -6.84
N ASN A 217 31.16 1.99 -7.31
CA ASN A 217 32.57 1.58 -7.33
C ASN A 217 33.41 2.45 -8.28
N LEU A 218 32.88 2.80 -9.46
CA LEU A 218 33.54 3.69 -10.41
C LEU A 218 33.77 5.09 -9.82
N LYS A 219 32.78 5.64 -9.11
CA LYS A 219 32.88 6.94 -8.43
C LYS A 219 33.87 6.93 -7.26
N LYS A 220 33.93 5.84 -6.48
CA LYS A 220 34.92 5.68 -5.40
C LYS A 220 36.35 5.59 -5.93
N ASN A 221 36.53 5.03 -7.13
CA ASN A 221 37.84 4.88 -7.77
C ASN A 221 38.26 6.08 -8.63
N GLY A 222 37.51 7.20 -8.60
CA GLY A 222 37.89 8.44 -9.29
C GLY A 222 37.68 8.44 -10.81
N TYR A 223 37.01 7.44 -11.37
CA TYR A 223 36.79 7.33 -12.81
C TYR A 223 35.50 8.04 -13.24
N PHE A 224 35.39 9.36 -13.05
CA PHE A 224 34.54 10.26 -13.85
C PHE A 224 34.95 11.71 -13.55
N ARG A 225 35.44 12.41 -14.58
CA ARG A 225 35.45 13.88 -14.68
C ARG A 225 34.09 14.33 -15.24
#